data_AF-A0A1C0U1S9-F1
#
_entry.id   AF-A0A1C0U1S9-F1
#
_cell.length_a   1.000
_cell.length_b   1.000
_cell.length_c   1.000
_cell.angle_alpha   90.00
_cell.angle_beta   90.00
_cell.angle_gamma   90.00
#
_symmetry.space_group_name_H-M   'P 1'
#
loop_
_entity.id
_entity.type
_entity.pdbx_description
1 polymer ?
#
loop_
_entity_poly.entity_id
_entity_poly.type
_entity_poly.pdbx_seq_one_letter_code
_entity_poly.pdbx_strand_id
1 'polypeptide(L)'
;MTNKLVTGATFFDRKYFLGEAHHYPENDSIIPLPYDLNDRFRSVRIGTLSKVYAWRHLSDWEPGQRYREWEFDHPDIDREIRGLSKFKVTSKDTCLVALRVIDDTNSGIKFSMYTNTHCVGPVETTTDDDYALVGILPFNTELVTAIAIRNTSTGVYINNGSFYFYRDSNGVVTIDEKANFPKNLRIVNVGNNRFDIHIISTDFSY
;
A
#
# COMPACT_ATOMS: atom_id res chain seq x y z
N MET A 1 2.43 3.66 -19.10
CA MET A 1 1.88 2.81 -18.02
C MET A 1 1.25 3.72 -17.00
N THR A 2 -0.04 3.61 -16.74
CA THR A 2 -0.67 4.30 -15.61
C THR A 2 -0.14 3.64 -14.34
N ASN A 3 0.57 4.39 -13.49
CA ASN A 3 1.00 3.88 -12.19
C ASN A 3 -0.25 3.41 -11.44
N LYS A 4 -0.34 2.10 -11.20
CA LYS A 4 -1.42 1.53 -10.40
C LYS A 4 -1.29 2.03 -8.98
N LEU A 5 -2.41 2.43 -8.39
CA LEU A 5 -2.46 2.79 -6.98
C LEU A 5 -2.18 1.52 -6.15
N VAL A 6 -1.24 1.58 -5.21
CA VAL A 6 -0.92 0.42 -4.36
C VAL A 6 -1.77 0.42 -3.10
N THR A 7 -1.89 1.57 -2.42
CA THR A 7 -2.75 1.75 -1.23
C THR A 7 -3.72 2.92 -1.35
N GLY A 8 -4.74 2.94 -0.51
CA GLY A 8 -5.78 3.98 -0.48
C GLY A 8 -6.85 3.83 -1.57
N ALA A 9 -7.61 4.90 -1.77
CA ALA A 9 -8.60 4.99 -2.84
C ALA A 9 -8.60 6.41 -3.42
N THR A 10 -8.86 6.52 -4.73
CA THR A 10 -9.03 7.82 -5.39
C THR A 10 -10.40 7.86 -6.02
N PHE A 11 -11.25 8.76 -5.53
CA PHE A 11 -12.59 8.98 -6.06
C PHE A 11 -12.59 10.10 -7.10
N PHE A 12 -13.51 9.99 -8.06
CA PHE A 12 -13.63 10.92 -9.17
C PHE A 12 -15.09 11.36 -9.31
N ASP A 13 -15.29 12.64 -9.62
CA ASP A 13 -16.62 13.23 -9.84
C ASP A 13 -17.25 12.87 -11.21
N ARG A 14 -16.48 12.22 -12.10
CA ARG A 14 -16.98 11.64 -13.36
C ARG A 14 -16.64 10.17 -13.49
N LYS A 15 -17.34 9.52 -14.41
CA LYS A 15 -17.13 8.10 -14.75
C LYS A 15 -15.78 7.91 -15.43
N TYR A 16 -15.32 6.67 -15.42
CA TYR A 16 -14.09 6.22 -16.07
C TYR A 16 -12.84 6.97 -15.58
N PHE A 17 -12.82 7.33 -14.30
CA PHE A 17 -11.69 7.96 -13.61
C PHE A 17 -11.32 9.33 -14.18
N LEU A 18 -12.33 10.10 -14.57
CA LEU A 18 -12.20 11.44 -15.15
C LEU A 18 -12.66 12.51 -14.16
N GLY A 19 -12.23 13.75 -14.39
CA GLY A 19 -12.65 14.91 -13.62
C GLY A 19 -11.79 15.13 -12.38
N GLU A 20 -12.38 15.74 -11.34
CA GLU A 20 -11.68 16.06 -10.10
C GLU A 20 -11.38 14.78 -9.31
N ALA A 21 -10.13 14.64 -8.86
CA ALA A 21 -9.64 13.47 -8.16
C ALA A 21 -9.45 13.78 -6.67
N HIS A 22 -10.06 12.95 -5.82
CA HIS A 22 -9.95 13.06 -4.37
C HIS A 22 -9.32 11.79 -3.82
N HIS A 23 -8.07 11.91 -3.35
CA HIS A 23 -7.34 10.80 -2.78
C HIS A 23 -7.64 10.66 -1.28
N TYR A 24 -7.88 9.43 -0.85
CA TYR A 24 -8.09 9.07 0.55
C TYR A 24 -7.16 7.92 0.93
N PRO A 25 -6.29 8.11 1.93
CA PRO A 25 -5.48 7.02 2.46
C PRO A 25 -6.37 6.03 3.22
N GLU A 26 -5.81 4.87 3.55
CA GLU A 26 -6.45 3.95 4.48
C GLU A 26 -6.62 4.58 5.87
N ASN A 27 -7.75 4.33 6.50
CA ASN A 27 -8.11 4.87 7.81
C ASN A 27 -9.06 3.90 8.54
N ASP A 28 -8.87 3.72 9.84
CA ASP A 28 -9.75 2.89 10.67
C ASP A 28 -11.15 3.48 10.87
N SER A 29 -11.32 4.77 10.59
CA SER A 29 -12.58 5.50 10.73
C SER A 29 -13.42 5.49 9.46
N ILE A 30 -14.75 5.55 9.64
CA ILE A 30 -15.68 5.88 8.54
C ILE A 30 -15.60 7.38 8.28
N ILE A 31 -15.38 7.75 7.03
CA ILE A 31 -15.30 9.12 6.55
C ILE A 31 -16.68 9.54 6.03
N PRO A 32 -17.41 10.43 6.72
CA PRO A 32 -18.59 11.07 6.15
C PRO A 32 -18.16 12.10 5.09
N LEU A 33 -18.82 12.10 3.94
CA LEU A 33 -18.56 13.09 2.91
C LEU A 33 -19.11 14.46 3.33
N PRO A 34 -18.35 15.55 3.12
CA PRO A 34 -18.87 16.88 3.32
C PRO A 34 -19.97 17.17 2.29
N TYR A 35 -20.82 18.16 2.61
CA TYR A 35 -22.01 18.49 1.82
C TYR A 35 -21.73 18.72 0.33
N ASP A 36 -20.59 19.32 0.02
CA ASP A 36 -20.14 19.63 -1.34
C ASP A 36 -19.70 18.40 -2.13
N LEU A 37 -19.29 17.31 -1.47
CA LEU A 37 -18.86 16.06 -2.12
C LEU A 37 -19.89 14.94 -2.02
N ASN A 38 -20.90 15.08 -1.17
CA ASN A 38 -21.97 14.11 -1.03
C ASN A 38 -22.66 13.85 -2.38
N ASP A 39 -22.86 12.58 -2.72
CA ASP A 39 -23.45 12.10 -3.98
C ASP A 39 -22.72 12.53 -5.27
N ARG A 40 -21.51 13.12 -5.17
CA ARG A 40 -20.78 13.61 -6.34
C ARG A 40 -19.94 12.56 -7.04
N PHE A 41 -19.38 11.60 -6.31
CA PHE A 41 -18.47 10.63 -6.90
C PHE A 41 -19.20 9.64 -7.82
N ARG A 42 -18.58 9.40 -8.97
CA ARG A 42 -19.11 8.57 -10.08
C ARG A 42 -18.17 7.43 -10.46
N SER A 43 -16.90 7.48 -10.07
CA SER A 43 -15.98 6.36 -10.19
C SER A 43 -14.93 6.37 -9.09
N VAL A 44 -14.26 5.24 -8.87
CA VAL A 44 -13.22 5.09 -7.86
C VAL A 44 -12.12 4.16 -8.36
N ARG A 45 -10.86 4.55 -8.17
CA ARG A 45 -9.69 3.66 -8.25
C ARG A 45 -9.33 3.19 -6.86
N ILE A 46 -9.05 1.90 -6.72
CA ILE A 46 -8.76 1.29 -5.41
C ILE A 46 -7.35 0.73 -5.43
N GLY A 47 -6.61 1.04 -4.37
CA GLY A 47 -5.26 0.53 -4.17
C GLY A 47 -5.26 -0.99 -4.24
N THR A 48 -4.26 -1.57 -4.90
CA THR A 48 -4.17 -3.03 -5.04
C THR A 48 -4.15 -3.78 -3.71
N LEU A 49 -3.79 -3.14 -2.60
CA LEU A 49 -3.79 -3.69 -1.24
C LEU A 49 -4.94 -3.18 -0.37
N SER A 50 -5.84 -2.39 -0.94
CA SER A 50 -6.92 -1.71 -0.24
C SER A 50 -8.28 -2.25 -0.65
N LYS A 51 -9.26 -1.99 0.20
CA LYS A 51 -10.69 -2.14 -0.11
C LYS A 51 -11.46 -0.96 0.44
N VAL A 52 -12.60 -0.69 -0.17
CA VAL A 52 -13.51 0.38 0.21
C VAL A 52 -14.83 -0.23 0.65
N TYR A 53 -15.24 0.13 1.86
CA TYR A 53 -16.61 -0.02 2.33
C TYR A 53 -17.37 1.25 2.01
N ALA A 54 -18.48 1.16 1.29
CA ALA A 54 -19.22 2.29 0.77
C ALA A 54 -20.69 2.24 1.18
N TRP A 55 -21.23 3.37 1.62
CA TRP A 55 -22.63 3.51 2.00
C TRP A 55 -23.29 4.67 1.30
N ARG A 56 -24.54 4.44 0.88
CA ARG A 56 -25.33 5.46 0.21
C ARG A 56 -25.73 6.60 1.12
N HIS A 57 -26.16 6.30 2.35
CA HIS A 57 -26.65 7.27 3.31
C HIS A 57 -25.72 7.37 4.51
N LEU A 58 -25.75 8.53 5.18
CA LEU A 58 -25.02 8.77 6.41
C LEU A 58 -25.52 7.85 7.53
N SER A 59 -26.83 7.62 7.60
CA SER A 59 -27.45 6.73 8.59
C SER A 59 -27.97 5.44 7.97
N ASP A 60 -27.84 4.33 8.69
CA ASP A 60 -28.17 3.00 8.15
C ASP A 60 -29.69 2.70 8.17
N TRP A 61 -30.48 3.50 8.88
CA TRP A 61 -31.93 3.38 8.95
C TRP A 61 -32.66 4.14 7.82
N GLU A 62 -31.95 4.92 7.00
CA GLU A 62 -32.55 5.70 5.92
C GLU A 62 -33.10 4.78 4.81
N PRO A 63 -34.37 4.97 4.38
CA PRO A 63 -34.96 4.15 3.33
C PRO A 63 -34.15 4.19 2.03
N GLY A 64 -33.85 3.02 1.48
CA GLY A 64 -33.06 2.90 0.26
C GLY A 64 -31.54 2.95 0.50
N GLN A 65 -31.09 2.74 1.73
CA GLN A 65 -29.68 2.50 2.07
C GLN A 65 -29.08 1.40 1.19
N ARG A 66 -27.85 1.63 0.75
CA ARG A 66 -27.08 0.66 -0.03
C ARG A 66 -25.70 0.55 0.56
N TYR A 67 -25.19 -0.68 0.54
CA TYR A 67 -23.86 -1.02 0.99
C TYR A 67 -23.13 -1.78 -0.12
N ARG A 68 -21.86 -1.44 -0.30
CA ARG A 68 -20.94 -2.11 -1.23
C ARG A 68 -19.56 -2.25 -0.62
N GLU A 69 -18.92 -3.33 -1.02
CA GLU A 69 -17.51 -3.58 -0.80
C GLU A 69 -16.84 -3.58 -2.17
N TRP A 70 -15.79 -2.78 -2.31
CA TRP A 70 -15.05 -2.64 -3.55
C TRP A 70 -13.59 -2.95 -3.30
N GLU A 71 -13.05 -3.94 -4.01
CA GLU A 71 -11.64 -4.36 -3.91
C GLU A 71 -10.85 -4.11 -5.20
N PHE A 72 -11.52 -3.58 -6.23
CA PHE A 72 -11.01 -3.32 -7.56
C PHE A 72 -11.51 -1.96 -8.07
N ASP A 73 -10.94 -1.46 -9.17
CA ASP A 73 -11.40 -0.20 -9.76
C ASP A 73 -12.85 -0.30 -10.27
N HIS A 74 -13.68 0.70 -9.93
CA HIS A 74 -15.05 0.82 -10.44
C HIS A 74 -15.18 2.07 -11.32
N PRO A 75 -15.21 1.91 -12.67
CA PRO A 75 -15.33 3.04 -13.59
C PRO A 75 -16.71 3.70 -13.58
N ASP A 76 -17.73 3.05 -13.01
CA ASP A 76 -19.08 3.63 -12.85
C ASP A 76 -19.74 3.04 -11.59
N ILE A 77 -19.85 3.85 -10.52
CA ILE A 77 -20.50 3.43 -9.27
C ILE A 77 -21.98 3.81 -9.19
N ASP A 78 -22.53 4.52 -10.19
CA ASP A 78 -23.89 5.08 -10.13
C ASP A 78 -24.94 4.00 -9.98
N ARG A 79 -24.78 2.87 -10.67
CA ARG A 79 -25.76 1.79 -10.64
C ARG A 79 -25.72 1.03 -9.33
N GLU A 80 -24.55 0.98 -8.70
CA GLU A 80 -24.26 0.20 -7.51
C GLU A 80 -24.71 0.94 -6.24
N ILE A 81 -24.14 2.13 -5.97
CA ILE A 81 -24.36 2.85 -4.71
C ILE A 81 -25.44 3.94 -4.80
N ARG A 82 -25.69 4.52 -5.99
CA ARG A 82 -26.70 5.57 -6.25
C ARG A 82 -26.61 6.77 -5.30
N GLY A 83 -25.43 7.40 -5.25
CA GLY A 83 -25.11 8.51 -4.36
C GLY A 83 -24.31 8.01 -3.16
N LEU A 84 -23.04 8.38 -3.05
CA LEU A 84 -22.18 7.96 -1.94
C LEU A 84 -22.20 9.06 -0.88
N SER A 85 -22.43 8.70 0.39
CA SER A 85 -22.41 9.65 1.52
C SER A 85 -21.35 9.36 2.57
N LYS A 86 -20.93 8.11 2.74
CA LYS A 86 -19.82 7.76 3.65
C LYS A 86 -19.09 6.53 3.15
N PHE A 87 -17.82 6.41 3.50
CA PHE A 87 -17.01 5.24 3.17
C PHE A 87 -15.89 5.02 4.19
N LYS A 88 -15.29 3.83 4.17
CA LYS A 88 -14.06 3.51 4.89
C LYS A 88 -13.10 2.87 3.91
N VAL A 89 -11.86 3.36 3.85
CA VAL A 89 -10.78 2.75 3.07
C VAL A 89 -9.91 1.98 4.05
N THR A 90 -9.74 0.68 3.84
CA THR A 90 -8.95 -0.17 4.73
C THR A 90 -8.06 -1.10 3.92
N SER A 91 -7.09 -1.73 4.56
CA SER A 91 -6.38 -2.85 3.99
C SER A 91 -7.34 -3.99 3.60
N LYS A 92 -7.07 -4.61 2.46
CA LYS A 92 -7.72 -5.87 2.08
C LYS A 92 -6.87 -7.05 2.54
N ASP A 93 -7.51 -8.16 2.90
CA ASP A 93 -6.78 -9.40 3.11
C ASP A 93 -6.27 -9.92 1.76
N THR A 94 -4.99 -10.25 1.69
CA THR A 94 -4.33 -10.59 0.44
C THR A 94 -3.10 -11.44 0.68
N CYS A 95 -2.62 -12.15 -0.34
CA CYS A 95 -1.30 -12.79 -0.35
C CYS A 95 -0.20 -11.88 -0.91
N LEU A 96 -0.55 -10.67 -1.36
CA LEU A 96 0.43 -9.71 -1.85
C LEU A 96 1.27 -9.16 -0.70
N VAL A 97 2.57 -9.02 -0.94
CA VAL A 97 3.54 -8.44 0.00
C VAL A 97 4.02 -7.11 -0.56
N ALA A 98 4.09 -6.11 0.31
CA ALA A 98 4.53 -4.78 -0.08
C ALA A 98 5.51 -4.15 0.90
N LEU A 99 6.42 -3.35 0.36
CA LEU A 99 7.46 -2.65 1.10
C LEU A 99 7.45 -1.17 0.77
N ARG A 100 7.76 -0.36 1.77
CA ARG A 100 8.20 1.03 1.57
C ARG A 100 9.50 1.27 2.33
N VAL A 101 10.29 2.24 1.89
CA VAL A 101 11.52 2.63 2.56
C VAL A 101 11.31 3.96 3.28
N ILE A 102 11.80 4.04 4.51
CA ILE A 102 11.71 5.21 5.40
C ILE A 102 13.13 5.59 5.84
N ASP A 103 13.46 6.87 5.80
CA ASP A 103 14.72 7.38 6.35
C ASP A 103 14.51 7.85 7.81
N ASP A 104 14.95 7.05 8.78
CA ASP A 104 14.95 7.43 10.20
C ASP A 104 16.24 8.19 10.59
N THR A 105 17.22 8.34 9.69
CA THR A 105 18.51 8.96 10.00
C THR A 105 18.45 10.48 10.10
N ASN A 106 17.38 11.10 9.55
CA ASN A 106 17.25 12.55 9.37
C ASN A 106 18.41 13.18 8.56
N SER A 107 19.04 12.39 7.68
CA SER A 107 20.20 12.82 6.89
C SER A 107 19.86 13.85 5.81
N GLY A 108 18.59 13.97 5.43
CA GLY A 108 18.14 14.76 4.28
C GLY A 108 18.53 14.14 2.93
N ILE A 109 19.05 12.91 2.93
CA ILE A 109 19.42 12.17 1.73
C ILE A 109 18.20 11.43 1.21
N LYS A 110 17.94 11.53 -0.09
CA LYS A 110 16.97 10.67 -0.76
C LYS A 110 17.59 9.32 -1.11
N PHE A 111 16.99 8.24 -0.62
CA PHE A 111 17.43 6.88 -0.89
C PHE A 111 16.50 6.16 -1.87
N SER A 112 17.07 5.28 -2.69
CA SER A 112 16.30 4.26 -3.41
C SER A 112 16.58 2.89 -2.81
N MET A 113 15.52 2.10 -2.67
CA MET A 113 15.57 0.71 -2.26
C MET A 113 15.27 -0.16 -3.48
N TYR A 114 16.23 -1.00 -3.82
CA TYR A 114 16.07 -2.09 -4.76
C TYR A 114 15.69 -3.36 -4.00
N THR A 115 14.67 -4.05 -4.47
CA THR A 115 14.27 -5.36 -3.96
C THR A 115 14.07 -6.33 -5.12
N ASN A 116 14.43 -7.59 -4.92
CA ASN A 116 14.19 -8.62 -5.92
C ASN A 116 13.73 -9.91 -5.24
N THR A 117 12.45 -10.19 -5.37
CA THR A 117 11.82 -11.41 -4.89
C THR A 117 11.56 -12.33 -6.07
N HIS A 118 11.86 -13.62 -5.93
CA HIS A 118 11.77 -14.61 -7.00
C HIS A 118 10.43 -14.62 -7.78
N CYS A 119 9.30 -14.23 -7.14
CA CYS A 119 7.98 -14.30 -7.75
C CYS A 119 7.49 -13.02 -8.47
N VAL A 120 8.11 -11.86 -8.24
CA VAL A 120 7.66 -10.56 -8.80
C VAL A 120 8.75 -9.88 -9.64
N GLY A 121 10.02 -10.29 -9.46
CA GLY A 121 11.15 -9.67 -10.13
C GLY A 121 11.63 -8.40 -9.42
N PRO A 122 12.53 -7.63 -10.04
CA PRO A 122 13.14 -6.45 -9.43
C PRO A 122 12.15 -5.29 -9.33
N VAL A 123 12.15 -4.64 -8.17
CA VAL A 123 11.34 -3.45 -7.85
C VAL A 123 12.26 -2.41 -7.23
N GLU A 124 12.18 -1.17 -7.72
CA GLU A 124 12.88 -0.02 -7.13
C GLU A 124 11.84 0.99 -6.62
N THR A 125 12.02 1.45 -5.38
CA THR A 125 11.18 2.47 -4.73
C THR A 125 12.08 3.49 -4.02
N THR A 126 11.57 4.68 -3.72
CA THR A 126 12.30 5.74 -3.02
C THR A 126 11.63 6.13 -1.71
N THR A 127 12.33 6.88 -0.86
CA THR A 127 11.80 7.37 0.43
C THR A 127 10.59 8.29 0.32
N ASP A 128 10.25 8.76 -0.88
CA ASP A 128 9.07 9.60 -1.13
C ASP A 128 7.88 8.80 -1.67
N ASP A 129 8.10 7.54 -2.03
CA ASP A 129 7.09 6.70 -2.63
C ASP A 129 6.23 6.01 -1.56
N ASP A 130 4.99 5.67 -1.94
CA ASP A 130 4.16 4.76 -1.15
C ASP A 130 4.70 3.31 -1.26
N TYR A 131 3.98 2.36 -0.66
CA TYR A 131 4.28 0.95 -0.81
C TYR A 131 4.42 0.51 -2.26
N ALA A 132 5.44 -0.31 -2.53
CA ALA A 132 5.61 -1.05 -3.76
C ALA A 132 5.27 -2.53 -3.53
N LEU A 133 4.59 -3.15 -4.49
CA LEU A 133 4.35 -4.59 -4.49
C LEU A 133 5.65 -5.33 -4.80
N VAL A 134 6.12 -6.17 -3.88
CA VAL A 134 7.40 -6.87 -4.03
C VAL A 134 7.26 -8.38 -4.01
N GLY A 135 6.08 -8.93 -3.69
CA GLY A 135 5.93 -10.37 -3.54
C GLY A 135 4.48 -10.84 -3.59
N ILE A 136 4.35 -12.15 -3.82
CA ILE A 136 3.12 -12.92 -3.64
C ILE A 136 3.50 -14.06 -2.69
N LEU A 137 2.95 -14.05 -1.48
CA LEU A 137 3.28 -14.95 -0.37
C LEU A 137 2.04 -15.79 0.01
N PRO A 138 1.88 -16.97 -0.59
CA PRO A 138 0.91 -17.96 -0.16
C PRO A 138 1.17 -18.43 1.28
N PHE A 139 0.18 -19.06 1.90
CA PHE A 139 0.34 -19.66 3.21
C PHE A 139 1.46 -20.72 3.23
N ASN A 140 2.17 -20.81 4.35
CA ASN A 140 3.23 -21.78 4.60
C ASN A 140 4.34 -21.76 3.53
N THR A 141 4.61 -20.58 2.97
CA THR A 141 5.67 -20.37 1.98
C THR A 141 6.73 -19.45 2.56
N GLU A 142 7.99 -19.75 2.27
CA GLU A 142 9.14 -18.88 2.53
C GLU A 142 9.65 -18.30 1.21
N LEU A 143 9.94 -17.01 1.18
CA LEU A 143 10.48 -16.31 0.01
C LEU A 143 11.74 -15.53 0.36
N VAL A 144 12.85 -15.86 -0.29
CA VAL A 144 14.06 -15.05 -0.23
C VAL A 144 13.89 -13.78 -1.06
N THR A 145 14.29 -12.66 -0.48
CA THR A 145 14.24 -11.34 -1.09
C THR A 145 15.60 -10.68 -0.96
N ALA A 146 16.21 -10.34 -2.10
CA ALA A 146 17.40 -9.49 -2.11
C ALA A 146 17.00 -8.04 -1.86
N ILE A 147 17.83 -7.29 -1.13
CA ILE A 147 17.63 -5.87 -0.84
C ILE A 147 18.94 -5.11 -0.98
N ALA A 148 18.87 -3.92 -1.56
CA ALA A 148 19.99 -2.98 -1.59
C ALA A 148 19.47 -1.55 -1.53
N ILE A 149 20.12 -0.69 -0.75
CA ILE A 149 19.76 0.72 -0.63
C ILE A 149 20.90 1.59 -1.15
N ARG A 150 20.52 2.58 -1.96
CA ARG A 150 21.42 3.48 -2.68
C ARG A 150 21.07 4.93 -2.41
N ASN A 151 22.07 5.76 -2.14
CA ASN A 151 21.93 7.21 -2.17
C ASN A 151 21.66 7.65 -3.62
N THR A 152 20.50 8.26 -3.87
CA THR A 152 20.08 8.62 -5.24
C THR A 152 20.95 9.72 -5.86
N SER A 153 21.52 10.60 -5.05
CA SER A 153 22.37 11.70 -5.52
C SER A 153 23.76 11.23 -5.93
N THR A 154 24.34 10.27 -5.21
CA THR A 154 25.73 9.82 -5.44
C THR A 154 25.81 8.48 -6.19
N GLY A 155 24.73 7.71 -6.22
CA GLY A 155 24.71 6.35 -6.75
C GLY A 155 25.39 5.32 -5.86
N VAL A 156 25.86 5.71 -4.67
CA VAL A 156 26.59 4.84 -3.74
C VAL A 156 25.60 3.97 -2.95
N TYR A 157 25.86 2.66 -2.92
CA TYR A 157 25.11 1.72 -2.07
C TYR A 157 25.58 1.83 -0.62
N ILE A 158 24.65 2.00 0.30
CA ILE A 158 24.92 1.97 1.75
C ILE A 158 24.77 0.57 2.33
N ASN A 159 24.10 -0.33 1.61
CA ASN A 159 24.03 -1.75 1.93
C ASN A 159 23.68 -2.63 0.73
N ASN A 160 23.89 -3.93 0.94
CA ASN A 160 23.39 -5.00 0.09
C ASN A 160 23.20 -6.25 0.98
N GLY A 161 22.05 -6.91 0.89
CA GLY A 161 21.77 -8.09 1.68
C GLY A 161 20.52 -8.83 1.21
N SER A 162 20.00 -9.67 2.09
CA SER A 162 18.73 -10.35 1.86
C SER A 162 17.97 -10.62 3.14
N PHE A 163 16.72 -11.02 3.00
CA PHE A 163 15.88 -11.49 4.09
C PHE A 163 14.82 -12.46 3.56
N TYR A 164 14.19 -13.22 4.45
CA TYR A 164 13.09 -14.11 4.11
C TYR A 164 11.75 -13.54 4.56
N PHE A 165 10.75 -13.58 3.68
CA PHE A 165 9.35 -13.50 4.09
C PHE A 165 8.83 -14.91 4.40
N TYR A 166 8.14 -15.10 5.51
CA TYR A 166 7.43 -16.34 5.82
C TYR A 166 6.03 -16.05 6.31
N ARG A 167 4.97 -16.56 5.67
CA ARG A 167 3.57 -16.43 6.15
C ARG A 167 3.10 -17.73 6.78
N ASP A 168 2.75 -17.69 8.06
CA ASP A 168 2.14 -18.82 8.75
C ASP A 168 0.62 -18.93 8.49
N SER A 169 -0.01 -19.98 9.03
CA SER A 169 -1.46 -20.20 8.93
C SER A 169 -2.32 -19.14 9.64
N ASN A 170 -1.72 -18.30 10.49
CA ASN A 170 -2.40 -17.24 11.23
C ASN A 170 -2.24 -15.86 10.56
N GLY A 171 -1.52 -15.79 9.44
CA GLY A 171 -1.39 -14.59 8.63
C GLY A 171 -0.36 -13.59 9.13
N VAL A 172 0.59 -13.99 9.99
CA VAL A 172 1.66 -13.10 10.44
C VAL A 172 2.97 -13.50 9.79
N VAL A 173 3.62 -12.49 9.21
CA VAL A 173 4.88 -12.64 8.49
C VAL A 173 6.05 -12.29 9.40
N THR A 174 6.79 -13.32 9.80
CA THR A 174 8.06 -13.16 10.51
C THR A 174 9.15 -13.02 9.46
N ILE A 175 10.04 -12.03 9.63
CA ILE A 175 11.25 -11.90 8.82
C ILE A 175 12.38 -12.63 9.54
N ASP A 176 13.01 -13.59 8.85
CA ASP A 176 14.23 -14.23 9.35
C ASP A 176 15.46 -13.43 8.89
N GLU A 177 16.10 -12.73 9.82
CA GLU A 177 17.33 -11.94 9.60
C GLU A 177 18.56 -12.82 9.30
N LYS A 178 18.45 -14.15 9.37
CA LYS A 178 19.54 -15.10 9.04
C LYS A 178 20.07 -14.98 7.60
N ALA A 179 19.38 -14.26 6.71
CA ALA A 179 19.73 -14.15 5.30
C ALA A 179 20.74 -13.02 4.97
N ASN A 180 21.66 -12.67 5.88
CA ASN A 180 22.53 -11.51 5.71
C ASN A 180 21.73 -10.19 5.61
N PHE A 181 20.80 -9.97 6.55
CA PHE A 181 20.06 -8.71 6.59
C PHE A 181 20.98 -7.56 7.02
N PRO A 182 21.00 -6.41 6.30
CA PRO A 182 21.90 -5.31 6.65
C PRO A 182 21.63 -4.72 8.04
N LYS A 183 22.68 -4.54 8.83
CA LYS A 183 22.59 -4.03 10.21
C LYS A 183 22.23 -2.56 10.32
N ASN A 184 22.38 -1.82 9.21
CA ASN A 184 21.97 -0.42 9.11
C ASN A 184 20.49 -0.27 8.74
N LEU A 185 19.75 -1.37 8.64
CA LEU A 185 18.31 -1.41 8.40
C LEU A 185 17.55 -2.01 9.57
N ARG A 186 16.28 -1.63 9.68
CA ARG A 186 15.29 -2.27 10.53
C ARG A 186 14.03 -2.51 9.71
N ILE A 187 13.45 -3.69 9.82
CA ILE A 187 12.18 -4.01 9.19
C ILE A 187 11.05 -4.03 10.23
N VAL A 188 9.91 -3.43 9.90
CA VAL A 188 8.73 -3.37 10.78
C VAL A 188 7.52 -3.89 10.02
N ASN A 189 6.87 -4.94 10.53
CA ASN A 189 5.59 -5.41 10.02
C ASN A 189 4.47 -4.49 10.53
N VAL A 190 3.81 -3.76 9.62
CA VAL A 190 2.71 -2.85 9.95
C VAL A 190 1.33 -3.49 9.79
N GLY A 191 1.29 -4.80 9.52
CA GLY A 191 0.08 -5.60 9.32
C GLY A 191 -0.29 -5.77 7.84
N ASN A 192 -1.17 -6.74 7.57
CA ASN A 192 -1.74 -7.01 6.23
C ASN A 192 -0.66 -7.20 5.12
N ASN A 193 0.43 -7.91 5.46
CA ASN A 193 1.56 -8.19 4.56
C ASN A 193 2.29 -6.93 4.05
N ARG A 194 2.34 -5.87 4.86
CA ARG A 194 3.08 -4.65 4.58
C ARG A 194 4.20 -4.46 5.59
N PHE A 195 5.35 -4.00 5.08
CA PHE A 195 6.52 -3.78 5.92
C PHE A 195 7.22 -2.47 5.59
N ASP A 196 7.68 -1.81 6.64
CA ASP A 196 8.48 -0.61 6.55
C ASP A 196 9.95 -1.01 6.70
N ILE A 197 10.76 -0.61 5.73
CA ILE A 197 12.22 -0.71 5.80
C ILE A 197 12.74 0.64 6.26
N HIS A 198 13.14 0.69 7.53
CA HIS A 198 13.75 1.88 8.12
C HIS A 198 15.26 1.85 7.92
N ILE A 199 15.79 2.92 7.34
CA ILE A 199 17.23 3.21 7.33
C ILE A 199 17.57 3.83 8.68
N ILE A 200 18.31 3.10 9.51
CA ILE A 200 18.66 3.54 10.87
C ILE A 200 20.10 4.07 10.98
N SER A 201 20.94 3.82 9.97
CA SER A 201 22.25 4.44 9.80
C SER A 201 22.61 4.54 8.31
N THR A 202 23.40 5.57 7.95
CA THR A 202 23.99 5.71 6.61
C THR A 202 25.35 5.04 6.48
N ASP A 203 25.87 4.46 7.57
CA ASP A 203 27.12 3.70 7.54
C ASP A 203 26.98 2.48 6.64
N PHE A 204 28.07 2.14 5.96
CA PHE A 204 28.10 0.98 5.09
C PHE A 204 27.86 -0.31 5.88
N SER A 205 26.92 -1.13 5.42
CA SER A 205 26.66 -2.48 5.95
C SER A 205 26.57 -3.47 4.80
N TYR A 206 27.56 -4.36 4.68
CA TYR A 206 27.62 -5.42 3.68
C TYR A 206 27.54 -6.79 4.35
#